data_AF-A0A8H7K8D9-F1
#
_entry.id   AF-A0A8H7K8D9-F1
#
_cell.length_a   1.000
_cell.length_b   1.000
_cell.length_c   1.000
_cell.angle_alpha   90.00
_cell.angle_beta   90.00
_cell.angle_gamma   90.00
#
_symmetry.space_group_name_H-M   'P 1'
#
loop_
_entity.id
_entity.type
_entity.pdbx_description
1 polymer ?
#
loop_
_entity_poly.entity_id
_entity_poly.type
_entity_poly.pdbx_seq_one_letter_code
_entity_poly.pdbx_strand_id
1 'polypeptide(L)'
;MVSKQWRVRFALTPTPPVVPSAKCVSLSSDARPLPARSRPKSKLACHECKSRRVKCDETYPVCGHCKRRGTLCIPAPRHSGWHLELPLLIQQARNPSGTSPSLLLQYYFERVCHIMVLDPENNPLAFPLLTLMKESDALLHVVQSIAAAHKHGFADDTSSECLFERKRALLSIQQELRHVRKQSVSTFLAIFLMGISSPWIEGTSGMEHLLGARALSDILLNNPNVDYSSAYMQMILGAYIWWEMAASFNLDHRLQRPLGTDAICRAVMANRLEYHSLTGYSLELFYLIANLNHYCRQIVDGEPRDLAHEAAVEEQLLNWKPCGNDILLVSLSGAYRKHGLIQLRRICGPNNGESDLENERQIQTWAAEAMEDLLEIPHTSPYLNFQPIPLLSAASEICSDNRKQQEEVKARFRALYSLTHLPVMLDAITLLEEIWSLGRWGSRRRGRWYFLRRGSCLLWRDGLSR
;
A
#
# COMPACT_ATOMS: atom_id res chain seq x y z
N MET A 1 18.69 -27.15 18.23
CA MET A 1 19.42 -27.45 16.97
C MET A 1 18.81 -26.61 15.87
N VAL A 2 19.57 -25.63 15.37
CA VAL A 2 19.08 -24.54 14.52
C VAL A 2 18.92 -25.02 13.08
N SER A 3 17.68 -25.05 12.58
CA SER A 3 17.35 -25.27 11.18
C SER A 3 17.89 -24.10 10.35
N LYS A 4 18.89 -24.38 9.49
CA LYS A 4 19.35 -23.45 8.45
C LYS A 4 18.29 -23.41 7.34
N GLN A 5 17.23 -22.63 7.52
CA GLN A 5 16.27 -22.33 6.46
C GLN A 5 16.69 -21.04 5.73
N TRP A 6 17.13 -21.23 4.49
CA TRP A 6 17.15 -20.30 3.36
C TRP A 6 17.11 -18.80 3.67
N ARG A 7 18.29 -18.17 3.85
CA ARG A 7 18.42 -16.73 3.58
C ARG A 7 18.51 -16.54 2.06
N VAL A 8 17.39 -16.22 1.42
CA VAL A 8 17.38 -15.82 0.02
C VAL A 8 17.69 -14.32 -0.03
N ARG A 9 18.89 -13.96 -0.52
CA ARG A 9 19.19 -12.58 -0.92
C ARG A 9 18.64 -12.41 -2.33
N PHE A 10 17.79 -11.43 -2.59
CA PHE A 10 17.47 -11.11 -3.97
C PHE A 10 18.71 -10.48 -4.59
N ALA A 11 18.88 -10.72 -5.89
CA ALA A 11 19.96 -10.09 -6.63
C ALA A 11 19.78 -8.57 -6.51
N LEU A 12 20.82 -7.89 -6.04
CA LEU A 12 20.92 -6.43 -6.14
C LEU A 12 20.58 -6.06 -7.59
N THR A 13 19.67 -5.09 -7.76
CA THR A 13 19.48 -4.41 -9.04
C THR A 13 20.86 -4.14 -9.65
N PRO A 14 21.15 -4.58 -10.89
CA PRO A 14 22.46 -4.35 -11.47
C PRO A 14 22.72 -2.85 -11.47
N THR A 15 23.73 -2.44 -10.71
CA THR A 15 24.24 -1.08 -10.72
C THR A 15 24.56 -0.73 -12.17
N PRO A 16 24.13 0.45 -12.68
CA PRO A 16 24.50 0.84 -14.03
C PRO A 16 26.03 0.89 -14.10
N PRO A 17 26.66 0.36 -15.16
CA PRO A 17 28.11 0.42 -15.31
C PRO A 17 28.53 1.90 -15.30
N VAL A 18 29.43 2.24 -14.38
CA VAL A 18 30.13 3.52 -14.36
C VAL A 18 30.86 3.63 -15.70
N VAL A 19 30.38 4.51 -16.57
CA VAL A 19 31.03 4.81 -17.85
C VAL A 19 32.30 5.62 -17.54
N PRO A 20 33.51 5.16 -17.91
CA PRO A 20 34.69 6.00 -17.80
C PRO A 20 34.55 7.15 -18.81
N SER A 21 34.78 8.37 -18.34
CA SER A 21 34.87 9.56 -19.18
C SER A 21 36.04 9.40 -20.17
N ALA A 22 35.74 9.09 -21.43
CA ALA A 22 36.73 8.99 -22.48
C ALA A 22 37.08 10.40 -22.99
N LYS A 23 38.34 10.79 -22.80
CA LYS A 23 38.95 12.02 -23.32
C LYS A 23 38.79 12.10 -24.84
N CYS A 24 38.47 13.30 -25.32
CA CYS A 24 38.40 13.65 -26.72
C CYS A 24 39.84 13.64 -27.31
N VAL A 25 40.10 12.77 -28.28
CA VAL A 25 41.26 12.87 -29.16
C VAL A 25 40.73 13.02 -30.58
N SER A 26 40.96 14.19 -31.16
CA SER A 26 40.62 14.55 -32.53
C SER A 26 41.62 13.92 -33.50
N LEU A 27 41.17 13.05 -34.40
CA LEU A 27 41.87 12.73 -35.65
C LEU A 27 40.87 12.60 -36.81
N SER A 28 41.36 13.03 -37.96
CA SER A 28 40.69 13.51 -39.17
C SER A 28 39.85 12.50 -39.95
N SER A 29 38.94 13.07 -40.73
CA SER A 29 38.02 12.48 -41.70
C SER A 29 38.68 11.66 -42.79
N ASP A 30 38.19 10.43 -43.01
CA ASP A 30 37.63 9.98 -44.30
C ASP A 30 37.27 8.48 -44.24
N ALA A 31 35.98 8.19 -44.04
CA ALA A 31 35.41 6.86 -44.32
C ALA A 31 33.90 6.96 -44.56
N ARG A 32 33.44 6.35 -45.67
CA ARG A 32 32.04 6.23 -46.08
C ARG A 32 31.13 5.79 -44.91
N PRO A 33 29.86 6.25 -44.84
CA PRO A 33 28.96 5.85 -43.76
C PRO A 33 28.60 4.37 -43.93
N LEU A 34 29.21 3.52 -43.10
CA LEU A 34 28.70 2.18 -42.83
C LEU A 34 27.27 2.30 -42.29
N PRO A 35 26.34 1.40 -42.65
CA PRO A 35 24.99 1.42 -42.10
C PRO A 35 25.10 1.41 -40.58
N ALA A 36 24.50 2.43 -39.95
CA ALA A 36 24.52 2.61 -38.51
C ALA A 36 24.14 1.29 -37.83
N ARG A 37 25.12 0.65 -37.18
CA ARG A 37 24.94 -0.59 -36.42
C ARG A 37 23.68 -0.40 -35.56
N SER A 38 22.64 -1.21 -35.80
CA SER A 38 21.36 -1.01 -35.15
C SER A 38 21.59 -1.04 -33.64
N ARG A 39 21.41 0.12 -33.00
CA ARG A 39 21.67 0.25 -31.56
C ARG A 39 20.76 -0.76 -30.82
N PRO A 40 21.27 -1.49 -29.82
CA PRO A 40 20.48 -2.50 -29.13
C PRO A 40 19.19 -1.88 -28.61
N LYS A 41 18.05 -2.45 -29.02
CA LYS A 41 16.72 -2.01 -28.58
C LYS A 41 16.60 -2.30 -27.08
N SER A 42 16.14 -1.31 -26.32
CA SER A 42 15.77 -1.46 -24.91
C SER A 42 14.69 -2.55 -24.79
N LYS A 43 14.97 -3.63 -24.06
CA LYS A 43 14.06 -4.78 -23.91
C LYS A 43 12.90 -4.42 -22.98
N LEU A 44 13.15 -3.57 -21.98
CA LEU A 44 12.20 -3.16 -20.97
C LEU A 44 11.73 -1.71 -21.15
N ALA A 45 11.75 -1.18 -22.38
CA ALA A 45 11.24 0.15 -22.66
C ALA A 45 9.75 0.25 -22.28
N CYS A 46 9.39 1.33 -21.57
CA CYS A 46 8.00 1.63 -21.24
C CYS A 46 7.15 1.85 -22.51
N HIS A 47 5.84 1.70 -22.38
CA HIS A 47 4.90 1.84 -23.49
C HIS A 47 5.00 3.22 -24.18
N GLU A 48 5.12 4.28 -23.38
CA GLU A 48 5.21 5.66 -23.88
C GLU A 48 6.48 5.91 -24.73
N CYS A 49 7.65 5.46 -24.25
CA CYS A 49 8.89 5.58 -25.01
C CYS A 49 8.89 4.72 -26.27
N LYS A 50 8.28 3.52 -26.20
CA LYS A 50 8.08 2.65 -27.38
C LYS A 50 7.20 3.31 -28.44
N SER A 51 6.05 3.83 -28.04
CA SER A 51 5.11 4.56 -28.92
C SER A 51 5.81 5.74 -29.61
N ARG A 52 6.60 6.51 -28.83
CA ARG A 52 7.35 7.67 -29.33
C ARG A 52 8.65 7.34 -30.06
N ARG A 53 9.02 6.06 -30.14
CA ARG A 53 10.27 5.59 -30.78
C ARG A 53 11.54 6.26 -30.23
N VAL A 54 11.55 6.57 -28.93
CA VAL A 54 12.72 7.13 -28.22
C VAL A 54 13.38 6.09 -27.31
N LYS A 55 14.68 6.25 -27.01
CA LYS A 55 15.39 5.35 -26.09
C LYS A 55 14.88 5.55 -24.66
N CYS A 56 14.34 4.48 -24.08
CA CYS A 56 14.01 4.41 -22.66
C CYS A 56 15.27 4.12 -21.84
N ASP A 57 15.41 4.77 -20.69
CA ASP A 57 16.46 4.47 -19.69
C ASP A 57 16.10 3.27 -18.79
N GLU A 58 14.90 2.72 -18.97
CA GLU A 58 14.40 1.55 -18.24
C GLU A 58 14.40 1.77 -16.71
N THR A 59 14.32 3.00 -16.22
CA THR A 59 14.09 3.27 -14.79
C THR A 59 12.63 2.90 -14.42
N TYR A 60 12.44 2.40 -13.20
CA TYR A 60 11.15 1.93 -12.67
C TYR A 60 10.81 2.60 -11.35
N PRO A 61 9.54 2.96 -11.09
CA PRO A 61 8.34 2.76 -11.92
C PRO A 61 8.21 3.77 -13.08
N VAL A 62 8.91 4.91 -12.99
CA VAL A 62 8.85 5.97 -13.99
C VAL A 62 10.22 6.15 -14.65
N CYS A 63 10.24 6.04 -15.99
CA CYS A 63 11.46 6.28 -16.77
C CYS A 63 11.80 7.78 -16.79
N GLY A 64 13.07 8.16 -16.90
CA GLY A 64 13.52 9.55 -16.82
C GLY A 64 13.00 10.43 -17.97
N HIS A 65 12.61 9.83 -19.09
CA HIS A 65 11.99 10.55 -20.21
C HIS A 65 10.52 10.89 -19.92
N CYS A 66 9.75 9.96 -19.35
CA CYS A 66 8.38 10.23 -18.92
C CYS A 66 8.33 11.20 -17.73
N LYS A 67 9.27 11.05 -16.77
CA LYS A 67 9.40 11.96 -15.63
C LYS A 67 9.57 13.41 -16.08
N ARG A 68 10.49 13.70 -16.99
CA ARG A 68 10.73 15.07 -17.51
C ARG A 68 9.55 15.65 -18.28
N ARG A 69 8.71 14.80 -18.87
CA ARG A 69 7.52 15.24 -19.62
C ARG A 69 6.27 15.35 -18.76
N GLY A 70 6.27 14.82 -17.54
CA GLY A 70 5.07 14.72 -16.72
C GLY A 70 4.01 13.78 -17.29
N THR A 71 4.38 12.87 -18.20
CA THR A 71 3.44 11.90 -18.81
C THR A 71 3.38 10.60 -18.01
N LEU A 72 2.23 9.94 -18.04
CA LEU A 72 2.04 8.63 -17.40
C LEU A 72 3.02 7.59 -17.98
N CYS A 73 3.74 6.89 -17.13
CA CYS A 73 4.71 5.89 -17.55
C CYS A 73 4.14 4.50 -17.30
N ILE A 74 3.81 3.76 -18.36
CA ILE A 74 3.41 2.36 -18.22
C ILE A 74 4.66 1.51 -18.44
N PRO A 75 5.35 1.05 -17.37
CA PRO A 75 6.56 0.27 -17.50
C PRO A 75 6.28 -1.05 -18.21
N ALA A 76 7.27 -1.56 -18.94
CA ALA A 76 7.16 -2.92 -19.45
C ALA A 76 7.15 -3.93 -18.28
N PRO A 77 6.46 -5.07 -18.44
CA PRO A 77 6.55 -6.17 -17.52
C PRO A 77 8.02 -6.55 -17.23
N ARG A 78 8.49 -6.31 -15.99
CA ARG A 78 9.76 -6.83 -15.46
C ARG A 78 9.57 -8.26 -14.97
N HIS A 79 10.18 -9.22 -15.62
CA HIS A 79 10.14 -10.60 -15.14
C HIS A 79 11.07 -10.73 -13.94
N SER A 80 10.62 -11.43 -12.90
CA SER A 80 11.50 -11.81 -11.79
C SER A 80 12.57 -12.77 -12.32
N GLY A 81 13.71 -12.87 -11.63
CA GLY A 81 14.75 -13.85 -11.97
C GLY A 81 14.25 -15.30 -11.98
N TRP A 82 13.11 -15.55 -11.33
CA TRP A 82 12.46 -16.84 -11.17
C TRP A 82 11.44 -17.18 -12.26
N HIS A 83 11.31 -16.37 -13.32
CA HIS A 83 10.33 -16.62 -14.39
C HIS A 83 10.39 -18.03 -14.99
N LEU A 84 11.58 -18.65 -15.03
CA LEU A 84 11.77 -20.02 -15.54
C LEU A 84 11.37 -21.10 -14.52
N GLU A 85 11.60 -20.87 -13.23
CA GLU A 85 11.39 -21.85 -12.16
C GLU A 85 9.99 -21.78 -11.55
N LEU A 86 9.37 -20.60 -11.60
CA LEU A 86 8.06 -20.32 -11.03
C LEU A 86 6.95 -21.25 -11.57
N PRO A 87 6.85 -21.56 -12.88
CA PRO A 87 5.88 -22.54 -13.37
C PRO A 87 6.03 -23.92 -12.72
N LEU A 88 7.28 -24.37 -12.50
CA LEU A 88 7.56 -25.67 -11.88
C LEU A 88 7.16 -25.67 -10.40
N LEU A 89 7.48 -24.60 -9.67
CA LEU A 89 7.09 -24.45 -8.27
C LEU A 89 5.56 -24.43 -8.10
N ILE A 90 4.86 -23.74 -8.99
CA ILE A 90 3.39 -23.73 -9.03
C ILE A 90 2.84 -25.14 -9.29
N GLN A 91 3.41 -25.85 -10.27
CA GLN A 91 2.97 -27.21 -10.61
C GLN A 91 3.20 -28.17 -9.44
N GLN A 92 4.37 -28.13 -8.81
CA GLN A 92 4.70 -28.93 -7.62
C GLN A 92 3.79 -28.60 -6.43
N ALA A 93 3.35 -27.35 -6.29
CA ALA A 93 2.48 -26.94 -5.21
C ALA A 93 1.04 -27.45 -5.39
N ARG A 94 0.53 -27.53 -6.62
CA ARG A 94 -0.90 -27.78 -6.89
C ARG A 94 -1.29 -29.22 -7.22
N ASN A 95 -0.35 -30.04 -7.72
CA ASN A 95 -0.37 -31.51 -7.81
C ASN A 95 0.50 -31.95 -9.01
N PRO A 96 1.35 -32.98 -8.87
CA PRO A 96 2.23 -33.44 -9.95
C PRO A 96 1.51 -34.11 -11.15
N SER A 97 0.19 -34.34 -11.07
CA SER A 97 -0.60 -35.11 -12.03
C SER A 97 -1.03 -34.38 -13.31
N GLY A 98 -0.33 -33.31 -13.72
CA GLY A 98 -0.31 -32.88 -15.12
C GLY A 98 -1.21 -31.71 -15.55
N THR A 99 -1.80 -30.93 -14.64
CA THR A 99 -2.43 -29.66 -15.03
C THR A 99 -1.39 -28.61 -15.41
N SER A 100 -1.61 -27.87 -16.51
CA SER A 100 -0.78 -26.73 -16.89
C SER A 100 -0.73 -25.68 -15.76
N PRO A 101 0.43 -25.07 -15.45
CA PRO A 101 0.52 -24.05 -14.40
C PRO A 101 -0.43 -22.88 -14.70
N SER A 102 -1.17 -22.44 -13.68
CA SER A 102 -2.12 -21.32 -13.83
C SER A 102 -1.36 -20.05 -14.22
N LEU A 103 -1.65 -19.52 -15.41
CA LEU A 103 -1.08 -18.26 -15.91
C LEU A 103 -1.39 -17.08 -14.99
N LEU A 104 -2.56 -17.09 -14.35
CA LEU A 104 -2.95 -16.07 -13.37
C LEU A 104 -2.07 -16.16 -12.11
N LEU A 105 -1.80 -17.37 -11.63
CA LEU A 105 -0.96 -17.56 -10.46
C LEU A 105 0.50 -17.18 -10.75
N GLN A 106 1.00 -17.51 -11.94
CA GLN A 106 2.31 -17.03 -12.39
C GLN A 106 2.34 -15.49 -12.44
N TYR A 107 1.33 -14.88 -13.05
CA TYR A 107 1.21 -13.43 -13.13
C TYR A 107 1.18 -12.77 -11.75
N TYR A 108 0.48 -13.38 -10.78
CA TYR A 108 0.45 -12.89 -9.40
C TYR A 108 1.84 -12.77 -8.79
N PHE A 109 2.64 -13.85 -8.84
CA PHE A 109 3.98 -13.87 -8.24
C PHE A 109 5.00 -13.00 -8.98
N GLU A 110 4.75 -12.68 -10.26
CA GLU A 110 5.63 -11.79 -11.03
C GLU A 110 5.27 -10.30 -10.89
N ARG A 111 4.06 -9.97 -10.44
CA ARG A 111 3.50 -8.61 -10.52
C ARG A 111 2.83 -8.18 -9.24
N VAL A 112 1.79 -8.91 -8.86
CA VAL A 112 0.80 -8.46 -7.89
C VAL A 112 1.36 -8.53 -6.48
N CYS A 113 2.02 -9.62 -6.09
CA CYS A 113 2.50 -9.76 -4.71
C CYS A 113 3.44 -8.61 -4.30
N HIS A 114 4.19 -8.04 -5.23
CA HIS A 114 5.14 -6.95 -4.99
C HIS A 114 4.49 -5.60 -4.66
N ILE A 115 3.21 -5.41 -4.99
CA ILE A 115 2.46 -4.19 -4.67
C ILE A 115 1.58 -4.34 -3.42
N MET A 116 1.62 -5.51 -2.77
CA MET A 116 0.81 -5.82 -1.58
C MET A 116 1.60 -5.68 -0.26
N VAL A 117 2.91 -5.41 -0.34
CA VAL A 117 3.81 -5.31 0.81
C VAL A 117 4.71 -4.09 0.70
N LEU A 118 5.21 -3.64 1.85
CA LEU A 118 6.14 -2.51 1.96
C LEU A 118 7.53 -2.89 1.45
N ASP A 119 7.95 -4.11 1.76
CA ASP A 119 9.26 -4.65 1.38
C ASP A 119 9.11 -5.88 0.48
N PRO A 120 9.27 -5.72 -0.84
CA PRO A 120 9.22 -6.82 -1.80
C PRO A 120 10.29 -7.88 -1.58
N GLU A 121 11.40 -7.55 -0.90
CA GLU A 121 12.49 -8.48 -0.58
C GLU A 121 12.11 -9.40 0.59
N ASN A 122 11.22 -8.95 1.48
CA ASN A 122 10.71 -9.76 2.57
C ASN A 122 9.20 -9.95 2.43
N ASN A 123 8.79 -10.59 1.32
CA ASN A 123 7.38 -10.70 0.96
C ASN A 123 6.75 -12.05 1.36
N PRO A 124 5.94 -12.13 2.44
CA PRO A 124 5.24 -13.35 2.81
C PRO A 124 4.14 -13.75 1.81
N LEU A 125 3.65 -12.80 1.02
CA LEU A 125 2.64 -13.01 -0.02
C LEU A 125 3.25 -13.48 -1.36
N ALA A 126 4.57 -13.68 -1.43
CA ALA A 126 5.27 -14.28 -2.56
C ALA A 126 5.41 -15.81 -2.37
N PHE A 127 6.60 -16.38 -2.58
CA PHE A 127 6.81 -17.84 -2.52
C PHE A 127 6.34 -18.53 -1.23
N PRO A 128 6.46 -17.96 -0.01
CA PRO A 128 5.91 -18.59 1.19
C PRO A 128 4.43 -18.92 1.10
N LEU A 129 3.67 -18.14 0.32
CA LEU A 129 2.24 -18.32 0.10
C LEU A 129 1.91 -19.64 -0.61
N LEU A 130 2.82 -20.20 -1.41
CA LEU A 130 2.62 -21.49 -2.10
C LEU A 130 2.39 -22.64 -1.12
N THR A 131 3.04 -22.61 0.05
CA THR A 131 2.86 -23.64 1.09
C THR A 131 1.46 -23.53 1.70
N LEU A 132 1.00 -22.31 1.96
CA LEU A 132 -0.33 -22.04 2.54
C LEU A 132 -1.47 -22.35 1.56
N MET A 133 -1.24 -22.15 0.26
CA MET A 133 -2.23 -22.50 -0.78
C MET A 133 -2.53 -24.00 -0.87
N LYS A 134 -1.62 -24.87 -0.43
CA LYS A 134 -1.89 -26.33 -0.36
C LYS A 134 -3.00 -26.65 0.64
N GLU A 135 -3.18 -25.79 1.62
CA GLU A 135 -4.08 -25.97 2.73
C GLU A 135 -5.37 -25.15 2.58
N SER A 136 -5.45 -24.22 1.62
CA SER A 136 -6.59 -23.32 1.46
C SER A 136 -6.90 -23.05 -0.01
N ASP A 137 -8.02 -23.61 -0.46
CA ASP A 137 -8.60 -23.30 -1.77
C ASP A 137 -9.05 -21.83 -1.82
N ALA A 138 -9.50 -21.26 -0.69
CA ALA A 138 -9.86 -19.85 -0.61
C ALA A 138 -8.69 -18.95 -1.01
N LEU A 139 -7.51 -19.22 -0.46
CA LEU A 139 -6.30 -18.45 -0.73
C LEU A 139 -5.86 -18.55 -2.20
N LEU A 140 -5.97 -19.74 -2.79
CA LEU A 140 -5.69 -19.96 -4.20
C LEU A 140 -6.63 -19.15 -5.11
N HIS A 141 -7.92 -19.14 -4.80
CA HIS A 141 -8.93 -18.47 -5.61
C HIS A 141 -8.86 -16.95 -5.49
N VAL A 142 -8.65 -16.40 -4.28
CA VAL A 142 -8.56 -14.95 -4.11
C VAL A 142 -7.33 -14.38 -4.83
N VAL A 143 -6.19 -15.08 -4.77
CA VAL A 143 -4.97 -14.66 -5.47
C VAL A 143 -5.17 -14.63 -6.98
N GLN A 144 -5.82 -15.65 -7.55
CA GLN A 144 -6.12 -15.68 -8.98
C GLN A 144 -7.12 -14.59 -9.38
N SER A 145 -8.12 -14.30 -8.54
CA SER A 145 -9.05 -13.19 -8.75
C SER A 145 -8.33 -11.84 -8.83
N ILE A 146 -7.43 -11.53 -7.87
CA ILE A 146 -6.65 -10.30 -7.87
C ILE A 146 -5.74 -10.23 -9.10
N ALA A 147 -5.10 -11.34 -9.46
CA ALA A 147 -4.26 -11.41 -10.66
C ALA A 147 -5.04 -11.13 -11.94
N ALA A 148 -6.24 -11.70 -12.08
CA ALA A 148 -7.12 -11.47 -13.21
C ALA A 148 -7.54 -9.99 -13.30
N ALA A 149 -7.89 -9.37 -12.17
CA ALA A 149 -8.24 -7.94 -12.13
C ALA A 149 -7.06 -7.04 -12.51
N HIS A 150 -5.90 -7.26 -11.88
CA HIS A 150 -4.70 -6.46 -12.12
C HIS A 150 -4.23 -6.56 -13.57
N LYS A 151 -4.30 -7.75 -14.18
CA LYS A 151 -3.93 -7.97 -15.58
C LYS A 151 -4.76 -7.13 -16.56
N HIS A 152 -6.02 -6.82 -16.22
CA HIS A 152 -6.92 -5.97 -17.00
C HIS A 152 -6.95 -4.51 -16.52
N GLY A 153 -6.06 -4.13 -15.60
CA GLY A 153 -5.94 -2.77 -15.09
C GLY A 153 -7.13 -2.30 -14.24
N PHE A 154 -7.88 -3.23 -13.63
CA PHE A 154 -9.05 -2.93 -12.81
C PHE A 154 -10.13 -2.08 -13.53
N ALA A 155 -10.26 -2.24 -14.85
CA ALA A 155 -11.28 -1.55 -15.64
C ALA A 155 -12.70 -2.06 -15.29
N ASP A 156 -13.71 -1.19 -15.49
CA ASP A 156 -15.13 -1.46 -15.15
C ASP A 156 -15.70 -2.72 -15.86
N ASP A 157 -15.15 -3.10 -17.03
CA ASP A 157 -15.34 -4.42 -17.64
C ASP A 157 -14.47 -5.47 -16.93
N THR A 158 -14.70 -5.62 -15.62
CA THR A 158 -14.01 -6.63 -14.82
C THR A 158 -14.19 -8.00 -15.49
N SER A 159 -13.06 -8.65 -15.81
CA SER A 159 -13.08 -9.93 -16.52
C SER A 159 -13.98 -10.92 -15.79
N SER A 160 -14.85 -11.63 -16.54
CA SER A 160 -15.69 -12.71 -15.99
C SER A 160 -14.86 -13.73 -15.20
N GLU A 161 -13.59 -13.91 -15.58
CA GLU A 161 -12.62 -14.77 -14.88
C GLU A 161 -12.30 -14.27 -13.46
N CYS A 162 -12.15 -12.96 -13.28
CA CYS A 162 -11.88 -12.35 -11.97
C CYS A 162 -13.03 -12.61 -10.99
N LEU A 163 -14.26 -12.30 -11.41
CA LEU A 163 -15.46 -12.46 -10.58
C LEU A 163 -15.77 -13.94 -10.30
N PHE A 164 -15.48 -14.82 -11.26
CA PHE A 164 -15.64 -16.27 -11.08
C PHE A 164 -14.70 -16.82 -10.00
N GLU A 165 -13.40 -16.51 -10.08
CA GLU A 165 -12.44 -16.91 -9.04
C GLU A 165 -12.78 -16.28 -7.69
N ARG A 166 -13.26 -15.03 -7.69
CA ARG A 166 -13.70 -14.35 -6.45
C ARG A 166 -14.85 -15.06 -5.77
N LYS A 167 -15.87 -15.48 -6.53
CA LYS A 167 -17.00 -16.28 -6.02
C LYS A 167 -16.52 -17.59 -5.42
N ARG A 168 -15.57 -18.27 -6.07
CA ARG A 168 -14.99 -19.52 -5.54
C ARG A 168 -14.24 -19.28 -4.24
N ALA A 169 -13.46 -18.19 -4.15
CA ALA A 169 -12.79 -17.80 -2.92
C ALA A 169 -13.79 -17.62 -1.77
N LEU A 170 -14.88 -16.89 -1.99
CA LEU A 170 -15.91 -16.67 -0.97
C LEU A 170 -16.55 -17.97 -0.48
N LEU A 171 -16.89 -18.88 -1.41
CA LEU A 171 -17.45 -20.19 -1.06
C LEU A 171 -16.46 -21.04 -0.26
N SER A 172 -15.18 -21.03 -0.64
CA SER A 172 -14.12 -21.73 0.10
C SER A 172 -13.90 -21.11 1.49
N ILE A 173 -13.90 -19.79 1.63
CA ILE A 173 -13.83 -19.11 2.94
C ILE A 173 -14.98 -19.58 3.85
N GLN A 174 -16.21 -19.62 3.33
CA GLN A 174 -17.36 -20.07 4.10
C GLN A 174 -17.24 -21.52 4.58
N GLN A 175 -16.60 -22.39 3.79
CA GLN A 175 -16.35 -23.79 4.17
C GLN A 175 -15.23 -23.89 5.20
N GLU A 176 -14.12 -23.19 4.99
CA GLU A 176 -12.97 -23.17 5.91
C GLU A 176 -13.36 -22.61 7.29
N LEU A 177 -14.22 -21.58 7.33
CA LEU A 177 -14.76 -21.01 8.56
C LEU A 177 -15.63 -21.98 9.39
N ARG A 178 -16.08 -23.11 8.83
CA ARG A 178 -16.72 -24.17 9.62
C ARG A 178 -15.70 -25.01 10.40
N HIS A 179 -14.41 -24.90 10.07
CA HIS A 179 -13.32 -25.74 10.59
C HIS A 179 -12.10 -24.91 11.07
N VAL A 180 -12.31 -23.66 11.50
CA VAL A 180 -11.28 -22.63 11.83
C VAL A 180 -10.08 -23.14 12.64
N ARG A 181 -10.27 -24.13 13.53
CA ARG A 181 -9.20 -24.64 14.41
C ARG A 181 -8.00 -25.27 13.67
N LYS A 182 -8.10 -25.61 12.38
CA LYS A 182 -7.01 -26.26 11.62
C LYS A 182 -6.26 -25.38 10.61
N GLN A 183 -6.80 -24.23 10.16
CA GLN A 183 -6.29 -23.48 8.99
C GLN A 183 -6.28 -21.94 9.18
N SER A 184 -6.11 -21.48 10.41
CA SER A 184 -6.35 -20.08 10.79
C SER A 184 -5.59 -19.03 9.98
N VAL A 185 -4.33 -19.30 9.61
CA VAL A 185 -3.47 -18.34 8.91
C VAL A 185 -3.89 -18.19 7.44
N SER A 186 -4.08 -19.31 6.74
CA SER A 186 -4.44 -19.31 5.32
C SER A 186 -5.83 -18.70 5.12
N THR A 187 -6.80 -19.05 5.97
CA THR A 187 -8.14 -18.45 5.95
C THR A 187 -8.09 -16.97 6.29
N PHE A 188 -7.28 -16.54 7.27
CA PHE A 188 -7.09 -15.12 7.57
C PHE A 188 -6.54 -14.37 6.36
N LEU A 189 -5.47 -14.88 5.74
CA LEU A 189 -4.89 -14.26 4.55
C LEU A 189 -5.87 -14.21 3.39
N ALA A 190 -6.70 -15.25 3.22
CA ALA A 190 -7.74 -15.25 2.21
C ALA A 190 -8.74 -14.11 2.47
N ILE A 191 -9.25 -13.96 3.70
CA ILE A 191 -10.17 -12.87 4.10
C ILE A 191 -9.50 -11.50 3.94
N PHE A 192 -8.25 -11.36 4.35
CA PHE A 192 -7.47 -10.13 4.20
C PHE A 192 -7.34 -9.72 2.72
N LEU A 193 -6.83 -10.62 1.87
CA LEU A 193 -6.70 -10.37 0.43
C LEU A 193 -8.06 -10.10 -0.23
N MET A 194 -9.12 -10.78 0.25
CA MET A 194 -10.48 -10.60 -0.21
C MET A 194 -10.95 -9.16 0.03
N GLY A 195 -10.81 -8.69 1.27
CA GLY A 195 -11.25 -7.36 1.68
C GLY A 195 -10.40 -6.21 1.13
N ILE A 196 -9.07 -6.30 1.14
CA ILE A 196 -8.23 -5.22 0.61
C ILE A 196 -8.37 -5.02 -0.89
N SER A 197 -8.81 -6.05 -1.62
CA SER A 197 -9.04 -5.97 -3.06
C SER A 197 -10.49 -5.63 -3.45
N SER A 198 -11.45 -5.67 -2.52
CA SER A 198 -12.86 -5.30 -2.80
C SER A 198 -13.01 -3.91 -3.40
N PRO A 199 -12.35 -2.86 -2.88
CA PRO A 199 -12.48 -1.51 -3.44
C PRO A 199 -12.08 -1.42 -4.91
N TRP A 200 -11.10 -2.22 -5.31
CA TRP A 200 -10.50 -2.15 -6.64
C TRP A 200 -11.21 -3.05 -7.66
N ILE A 201 -11.93 -4.07 -7.18
CA ILE A 201 -12.55 -5.11 -8.02
C ILE A 201 -14.07 -4.97 -8.05
N GLU A 202 -14.71 -4.81 -6.89
CA GLU A 202 -16.18 -4.76 -6.77
C GLU A 202 -16.70 -3.33 -6.62
N GLY A 203 -15.82 -2.37 -6.27
CA GLY A 203 -16.23 -1.02 -5.91
C GLY A 203 -17.03 -0.96 -4.60
N THR A 204 -16.90 -2.00 -3.78
CA THR A 204 -17.39 -2.07 -2.40
C THR A 204 -16.22 -1.85 -1.44
N SER A 205 -16.50 -1.40 -0.22
CA SER A 205 -15.45 -1.13 0.75
C SER A 205 -14.75 -2.36 1.31
N GLY A 206 -15.36 -3.54 1.23
CA GLY A 206 -14.80 -4.78 1.79
C GLY A 206 -14.79 -4.81 3.33
N MET A 207 -15.57 -3.95 3.98
CA MET A 207 -15.60 -3.84 5.44
C MET A 207 -16.16 -5.08 6.12
N GLU A 208 -17.04 -5.83 5.46
CA GLU A 208 -17.53 -7.13 5.91
C GLU A 208 -16.38 -8.14 6.11
N HIS A 209 -15.35 -8.06 5.26
CA HIS A 209 -14.15 -8.88 5.40
C HIS A 209 -13.25 -8.39 6.53
N LEU A 210 -13.17 -7.07 6.77
CA LEU A 210 -12.44 -6.52 7.92
C LEU A 210 -13.07 -6.97 9.24
N LEU A 211 -14.41 -6.93 9.34
CA LEU A 211 -15.16 -7.45 10.48
C LEU A 211 -14.91 -8.95 10.69
N GLY A 212 -14.89 -9.73 9.61
CA GLY A 212 -14.56 -11.16 9.65
C GLY A 212 -13.13 -11.42 10.10
N ALA A 213 -12.16 -10.66 9.58
CA ALA A 213 -10.75 -10.75 9.96
C ALA A 213 -10.54 -10.40 11.43
N ARG A 214 -11.23 -9.38 11.95
CA ARG A 214 -11.22 -9.02 13.37
C ARG A 214 -11.74 -10.15 14.25
N ALA A 215 -12.91 -10.70 13.92
CA ALA A 215 -13.47 -11.82 14.68
C ALA A 215 -12.54 -13.05 14.68
N LEU A 216 -11.87 -13.31 13.56
CA LEU A 216 -10.88 -14.38 13.47
C LEU A 216 -9.63 -14.06 14.31
N SER A 217 -9.08 -12.86 14.22
CA SER A 217 -7.96 -12.41 15.04
C SER A 217 -8.24 -12.53 16.53
N ASP A 218 -9.44 -12.14 16.98
CA ASP A 218 -9.86 -12.28 18.38
C ASP A 218 -9.85 -13.76 18.81
N ILE A 219 -10.35 -14.68 17.99
CA ILE A 219 -10.33 -16.13 18.29
C ILE A 219 -8.89 -16.63 18.42
N LEU A 220 -7.97 -16.16 17.58
CA LEU A 220 -6.57 -16.62 17.58
C LEU A 220 -5.76 -16.05 18.74
N LEU A 221 -5.94 -14.77 19.04
CA LEU A 221 -5.23 -14.08 20.12
C LEU A 221 -5.71 -14.52 21.51
N ASN A 222 -6.97 -14.95 21.65
CA ASN A 222 -7.49 -15.49 22.91
C ASN A 222 -7.16 -16.97 23.14
N ASN A 223 -6.37 -17.61 22.26
CA ASN A 223 -5.89 -18.96 22.48
C ASN A 223 -4.85 -18.97 23.63
N PRO A 224 -5.03 -19.76 24.70
CA PRO A 224 -4.10 -19.78 25.84
C PRO A 224 -2.65 -20.12 25.48
N ASN A 225 -2.44 -20.84 24.39
CA ASN A 225 -1.13 -21.29 23.91
C ASN A 225 -0.60 -20.43 22.76
N VAL A 226 -1.13 -19.21 22.56
CA VAL A 226 -0.69 -18.35 21.46
C VAL A 226 0.77 -17.93 21.66
N ASP A 227 1.59 -18.19 20.65
CA ASP A 227 2.94 -17.63 20.55
C ASP A 227 2.89 -16.37 19.69
N TYR A 228 2.88 -15.21 20.35
CA TYR A 228 2.86 -13.90 19.70
C TYR A 228 4.10 -13.64 18.83
N SER A 229 5.20 -14.35 19.09
CA SER A 229 6.46 -14.20 18.36
C SER A 229 6.55 -15.13 17.15
N SER A 230 5.57 -16.02 16.95
CA SER A 230 5.55 -16.91 15.79
C SER A 230 5.39 -16.09 14.50
N ALA A 231 6.11 -16.49 13.44
CA ALA A 231 6.07 -15.79 12.15
C ALA A 231 4.64 -15.67 11.57
N TYR A 232 3.79 -16.66 11.85
CA TYR A 232 2.38 -16.64 11.45
C TYR A 232 1.58 -15.58 12.21
N MET A 233 1.75 -15.46 13.52
CA MET A 233 1.07 -14.44 14.32
C MET A 233 1.57 -13.04 13.98
N GLN A 234 2.88 -12.87 13.75
CA GLN A 234 3.44 -11.61 13.28
C GLN A 234 2.83 -11.18 11.94
N MET A 235 2.67 -12.12 11.00
CA MET A 235 2.03 -11.87 9.71
C MET A 235 0.56 -11.46 9.85
N ILE A 236 -0.21 -12.20 10.64
CA ILE A 236 -1.62 -11.87 10.91
C ILE A 236 -1.73 -10.50 11.55
N LEU A 237 -0.97 -10.26 12.62
CA LEU A 237 -1.03 -9.03 13.41
C LEU A 237 -0.64 -7.81 12.57
N GLY A 238 0.48 -7.88 11.84
CA GLY A 238 0.94 -6.76 11.03
C GLY A 238 0.00 -6.46 9.86
N ALA A 239 -0.52 -7.49 9.17
CA ALA A 239 -1.51 -7.29 8.11
C ALA A 239 -2.83 -6.73 8.65
N TYR A 240 -3.31 -7.26 9.77
CA TYR A 240 -4.53 -6.81 10.43
C TYR A 240 -4.44 -5.36 10.90
N ILE A 241 -3.39 -4.99 11.64
CA ILE A 241 -3.21 -3.64 12.17
C ILE A 241 -2.99 -2.62 11.05
N TRP A 242 -2.25 -2.97 10.01
CA TRP A 242 -2.12 -2.10 8.83
C TRP A 242 -3.48 -1.86 8.17
N TRP A 243 -4.29 -2.92 8.02
CA TRP A 243 -5.61 -2.79 7.41
C TRP A 243 -6.56 -1.97 8.27
N GLU A 244 -6.61 -2.24 9.58
CA GLU A 244 -7.37 -1.44 10.55
C GLU A 244 -6.99 0.05 10.47
N MET A 245 -5.69 0.37 10.44
CA MET A 245 -5.20 1.74 10.28
C MET A 245 -5.65 2.35 8.94
N ALA A 246 -5.61 1.58 7.85
CA ALA A 246 -5.95 2.11 6.54
C ALA A 246 -7.47 2.29 6.31
N ALA A 247 -8.30 1.46 6.93
CA ALA A 247 -9.70 1.26 6.55
C ALA A 247 -10.72 1.70 7.60
N SER A 248 -10.40 1.59 8.90
CA SER A 248 -11.40 1.64 9.97
C SER A 248 -12.20 2.94 10.06
N PHE A 249 -11.64 4.06 9.61
CA PHE A 249 -12.37 5.33 9.54
C PHE A 249 -13.62 5.28 8.64
N ASN A 250 -13.65 4.39 7.64
CA ASN A 250 -14.80 4.23 6.75
C ASN A 250 -15.94 3.41 7.37
N LEU A 251 -15.66 2.63 8.41
CA LEU A 251 -16.63 1.76 9.06
C LEU A 251 -17.49 2.57 10.05
N ASP A 252 -18.82 2.47 9.96
CA ASP A 252 -19.75 3.04 10.94
C ASP A 252 -19.31 2.68 12.37
N HIS A 253 -19.21 3.69 13.25
CA HIS A 253 -18.73 3.48 14.63
C HIS A 253 -19.55 2.44 15.39
N ARG A 254 -20.83 2.24 15.04
CA ARG A 254 -21.71 1.24 15.69
C ARG A 254 -21.32 -0.20 15.34
N LEU A 255 -20.67 -0.38 14.19
CA LEU A 255 -20.13 -1.66 13.75
C LEU A 255 -18.70 -1.87 14.25
N GLN A 256 -18.04 -0.80 14.72
CA GLN A 256 -16.71 -0.91 15.29
C GLN A 256 -16.78 -1.52 16.71
N ARG A 257 -15.91 -2.51 16.92
CA ARG A 257 -15.52 -2.98 18.26
C ARG A 257 -14.23 -2.29 18.71
N PRO A 258 -13.97 -2.15 20.01
CA PRO A 258 -12.71 -1.62 20.51
C PRO A 258 -11.52 -2.43 19.98
N LEU A 259 -10.56 -1.76 19.34
CA LEU A 259 -9.31 -2.40 18.93
C LEU A 259 -8.40 -2.68 20.15
N GLY A 260 -8.48 -1.83 21.18
CA GLY A 260 -7.69 -1.89 22.41
C GLY A 260 -8.06 -3.00 23.39
N THR A 261 -8.33 -4.21 22.90
CA THR A 261 -8.43 -5.38 23.78
C THR A 261 -7.06 -5.68 24.39
N ASP A 262 -7.04 -6.21 25.62
CA ASP A 262 -5.81 -6.56 26.32
C ASP A 262 -4.91 -7.51 25.50
N ALA A 263 -5.52 -8.46 24.78
CA ALA A 263 -4.80 -9.40 23.94
C ALA A 263 -4.10 -8.73 22.74
N ILE A 264 -4.80 -7.83 22.02
CA ILE A 264 -4.21 -7.11 20.87
C ILE A 264 -3.11 -6.16 21.36
N CYS A 265 -3.36 -5.41 22.43
CA CYS A 265 -2.36 -4.51 23.01
C CYS A 265 -1.08 -5.26 23.39
N ARG A 266 -1.21 -6.39 24.11
CA ARG A 266 -0.05 -7.23 24.46
C ARG A 266 0.67 -7.77 23.22
N ALA A 267 -0.06 -8.21 22.20
CA ALA A 267 0.54 -8.73 20.96
C ALA A 267 1.31 -7.64 20.19
N VAL A 268 0.76 -6.42 20.11
CA VAL A 268 1.42 -5.27 19.48
C VAL A 268 2.67 -4.88 20.26
N MET A 269 2.59 -4.76 21.58
CA MET A 269 3.72 -4.36 22.41
C MET A 269 4.85 -5.40 22.39
N ALA A 270 4.52 -6.70 22.32
CA ALA A 270 5.50 -7.78 22.17
C ALA A 270 6.25 -7.72 20.83
N ASN A 271 5.63 -7.20 19.77
CA ASN A 271 6.19 -7.16 18.42
C ASN A 271 6.56 -5.74 17.94
N ARG A 272 6.52 -4.72 18.80
CA ARG A 272 6.68 -3.30 18.39
C ARG A 272 8.06 -2.97 17.79
N LEU A 273 9.10 -3.73 18.16
CA LEU A 273 10.46 -3.56 17.66
C LEU A 273 10.81 -4.52 16.52
N GLU A 274 9.92 -5.46 16.20
CA GLU A 274 10.14 -6.46 15.17
C GLU A 274 9.80 -5.88 13.79
N TYR A 275 10.59 -6.25 12.79
CA TYR A 275 10.34 -5.83 11.43
C TYR A 275 9.21 -6.66 10.81
N HIS A 276 8.22 -6.00 10.22
CA HIS A 276 7.15 -6.66 9.50
C HIS A 276 6.99 -6.14 8.07
N SER A 277 6.65 -7.04 7.14
CA SER A 277 6.64 -6.77 5.69
C SER A 277 5.60 -5.75 5.21
N LEU A 278 4.54 -5.47 5.99
CA LEU A 278 3.57 -4.40 5.70
C LEU A 278 3.77 -3.15 6.57
N THR A 279 4.37 -3.29 7.76
CA THR A 279 4.41 -2.19 8.74
C THR A 279 5.81 -1.65 8.99
N GLY A 280 6.85 -2.28 8.46
CA GLY A 280 8.23 -2.01 8.86
C GLY A 280 8.35 -2.10 10.38
N TYR A 281 8.87 -1.04 11.00
CA TYR A 281 8.94 -0.87 12.46
C TYR A 281 7.81 0.01 13.04
N SER A 282 6.73 0.21 12.28
CA SER A 282 5.63 1.13 12.61
C SER A 282 4.36 0.40 13.08
N LEU A 283 4.49 -0.83 13.58
CA LEU A 283 3.35 -1.61 14.07
C LEU A 283 2.60 -0.89 15.20
N GLU A 284 3.33 -0.40 16.20
CA GLU A 284 2.77 0.37 17.32
C GLU A 284 2.13 1.67 16.83
N LEU A 285 2.80 2.39 15.92
CA LEU A 285 2.27 3.63 15.34
C LEU A 285 0.93 3.37 14.61
N PHE A 286 0.85 2.32 13.80
CA PHE A 286 -0.37 2.00 13.08
C PHE A 286 -1.49 1.54 14.01
N TYR A 287 -1.16 0.87 15.12
CA TYR A 287 -2.12 0.57 16.17
C TYR A 287 -2.65 1.85 16.84
N LEU A 288 -1.80 2.83 17.13
CA LEU A 288 -2.23 4.13 17.66
C LEU A 288 -3.15 4.87 16.69
N ILE A 289 -2.78 4.94 15.41
CA ILE A 289 -3.58 5.59 14.36
C ILE A 289 -4.91 4.84 14.14
N ALA A 290 -4.93 3.51 14.23
CA ALA A 290 -6.17 2.74 14.12
C ALA A 290 -7.14 3.03 15.27
N ASN A 291 -6.66 3.15 16.51
CA ASN A 291 -7.50 3.57 17.64
C ASN A 291 -7.98 5.02 17.46
N LEU A 292 -7.11 5.92 16.98
CA LEU A 292 -7.50 7.29 16.64
C LEU A 292 -8.60 7.31 15.58
N ASN A 293 -8.50 6.50 14.52
CA ASN A 293 -9.52 6.42 13.48
C ASN A 293 -10.88 5.99 14.04
N HIS A 294 -10.91 5.05 14.98
CA HIS A 294 -12.14 4.61 15.64
C HIS A 294 -12.78 5.78 16.40
N TYR A 295 -11.99 6.49 17.21
CA TYR A 295 -12.43 7.67 17.95
C TYR A 295 -12.91 8.80 17.02
N CYS A 296 -12.08 9.18 16.05
CA CYS A 296 -12.40 10.20 15.05
C CYS A 296 -13.71 9.88 14.33
N ARG A 297 -13.98 8.60 14.06
CA ARG A 297 -15.23 8.20 13.41
C ARG A 297 -16.45 8.36 14.32
N GLN A 298 -16.33 8.07 15.62
CA GLN A 298 -17.39 8.35 16.60
C GLN A 298 -17.75 9.85 16.62
N ILE A 299 -16.74 10.72 16.63
CA ILE A 299 -16.95 12.18 16.60
C ILE A 299 -17.67 12.63 15.32
N VAL A 300 -17.28 12.09 14.17
CA VAL A 300 -17.94 12.37 12.87
C VAL A 300 -19.41 11.93 12.88
N ASP A 301 -19.72 10.82 13.55
CA ASP A 301 -21.08 10.29 13.65
C ASP A 301 -21.91 10.93 14.77
N GLY A 302 -21.35 11.89 15.51
CA GLY A 302 -22.07 12.76 16.45
C GLY A 302 -21.84 12.47 17.93
N GLU A 303 -20.94 11.56 18.29
CA GLU A 303 -20.57 11.32 19.69
C GLU A 303 -19.82 12.53 20.28
N PRO A 304 -19.93 12.77 21.60
CA PRO A 304 -19.26 13.89 22.26
C PRO A 304 -17.75 13.72 22.30
N ARG A 305 -17.03 14.85 22.27
CA ARG A 305 -15.57 14.88 22.42
C ARG A 305 -15.13 14.53 23.83
N ASP A 306 -14.10 13.70 23.93
CA ASP A 306 -13.31 13.47 25.13
C ASP A 306 -11.93 14.14 24.98
N LEU A 307 -11.81 15.35 25.55
CA LEU A 307 -10.60 16.15 25.45
C LEU A 307 -9.40 15.52 26.17
N ALA A 308 -9.63 14.70 27.20
CA ALA A 308 -8.56 14.02 27.92
C ALA A 308 -8.01 12.88 27.06
N HIS A 309 -8.89 12.13 26.38
CA HIS A 309 -8.49 11.12 25.42
C HIS A 309 -7.74 11.73 24.22
N GLU A 310 -8.25 12.82 23.65
CA GLU A 310 -7.61 13.53 22.54
C GLU A 310 -6.19 13.97 22.90
N ALA A 311 -6.00 14.60 24.07
CA ALA A 311 -4.69 15.03 24.54
C ALA A 311 -3.73 13.86 24.77
N ALA A 312 -4.21 12.74 25.31
CA ALA A 312 -3.40 11.55 25.53
C ALA A 312 -2.93 10.90 24.22
N VAL A 313 -3.81 10.80 23.22
CA VAL A 313 -3.46 10.26 21.90
C VAL A 313 -2.49 11.19 21.18
N GLU A 314 -2.69 12.51 21.25
CA GLU A 314 -1.77 13.50 20.69
C GLU A 314 -0.37 13.36 21.31
N GLU A 315 -0.29 13.28 22.64
CA GLU A 315 0.97 13.09 23.35
C GLU A 315 1.68 11.80 22.94
N GLN A 316 0.94 10.68 22.83
CA GLN A 316 1.49 9.40 22.37
C GLN A 316 2.06 9.50 20.96
N LEU A 317 1.35 10.15 20.03
CA LEU A 317 1.82 10.36 18.66
C LEU A 317 3.03 11.28 18.60
N LEU A 318 3.07 12.37 19.37
CA LEU A 318 4.21 13.29 19.40
C LEU A 318 5.47 12.63 19.98
N ASN A 319 5.29 11.80 21.02
CA ASN A 319 6.38 11.12 21.71
C ASN A 319 6.86 9.86 20.99
N TRP A 320 6.06 9.30 20.07
CA TRP A 320 6.46 8.12 19.30
C TRP A 320 7.68 8.43 18.42
N LYS A 321 8.67 7.54 18.46
CA LYS A 321 9.92 7.65 17.70
C LYS A 321 10.11 6.44 16.78
N PRO A 322 10.52 6.65 15.53
CA PRO A 322 10.78 5.55 14.61
C PRO A 322 11.98 4.72 15.07
N CYS A 323 11.89 3.41 14.85
CA CYS A 323 12.95 2.47 15.11
C CYS A 323 13.61 2.02 13.79
N GLY A 324 14.90 1.67 13.84
CA GLY A 324 15.68 1.22 12.69
C GLY A 324 16.64 2.28 12.11
N ASN A 325 17.54 1.84 11.23
CA ASN A 325 18.59 2.67 10.64
C ASN A 325 18.29 3.12 9.19
N ASP A 326 17.19 2.62 8.59
CA ASP A 326 16.80 3.00 7.24
C ASP A 326 16.14 4.37 7.25
N ILE A 327 16.87 5.37 6.76
CA ILE A 327 16.44 6.78 6.74
C ILE A 327 15.14 6.94 5.94
N LEU A 328 14.94 6.22 4.84
CA LEU A 328 13.74 6.36 4.03
C LEU A 328 12.52 5.77 4.74
N LEU A 329 12.69 4.68 5.49
CA LEU A 329 11.63 4.10 6.31
C LEU A 329 11.29 5.00 7.50
N VAL A 330 12.29 5.64 8.09
CA VAL A 330 12.13 6.66 9.13
C VAL A 330 11.29 7.83 8.61
N SER A 331 11.59 8.37 7.42
CA SER A 331 10.80 9.43 6.78
C SER A 331 9.36 8.99 6.51
N LEU A 332 9.16 7.78 5.96
CA LEU A 332 7.80 7.25 5.74
C LEU A 332 7.01 7.16 7.05
N SER A 333 7.63 6.64 8.11
CA SER A 333 7.00 6.48 9.42
C SER A 333 6.69 7.84 10.06
N GLY A 334 7.58 8.81 9.92
CA GLY A 334 7.36 10.20 10.33
C GLY A 334 6.14 10.83 9.63
N ALA A 335 5.97 10.56 8.33
CA ALA A 335 4.81 11.02 7.57
C ALA A 335 3.48 10.38 8.05
N TYR A 336 3.49 9.08 8.39
CA TYR A 336 2.31 8.43 9.00
C TYR A 336 1.97 8.98 10.39
N ARG A 337 2.98 9.30 11.20
CA ARG A 337 2.77 9.94 12.50
C ARG A 337 2.10 11.31 12.35
N LYS A 338 2.56 12.10 11.38
CA LYS A 338 1.95 13.39 11.02
C LYS A 338 0.54 13.23 10.44
N HIS A 339 0.29 12.17 9.67
CA HIS A 339 -1.06 11.82 9.20
C HIS A 339 -2.05 11.67 10.37
N GLY A 340 -1.68 10.93 11.43
CA GLY A 340 -2.50 10.82 12.64
C GLY A 340 -2.75 12.17 13.31
N LEU A 341 -1.71 12.99 13.51
CA LEU A 341 -1.84 14.32 14.14
C LEU A 341 -2.73 15.28 13.33
N ILE A 342 -2.54 15.32 12.01
CA ILE A 342 -3.37 16.11 11.09
C ILE A 342 -4.84 15.67 11.20
N GLN A 343 -5.08 14.36 11.17
CA GLN A 343 -6.44 13.82 11.25
C GLN A 343 -7.11 14.18 12.58
N LEU A 344 -6.43 13.99 13.71
CA LEU A 344 -6.93 14.33 15.04
C LEU A 344 -7.38 15.80 15.10
N ARG A 345 -6.48 16.73 14.74
CA ARG A 345 -6.74 18.18 14.84
C ARG A 345 -7.73 18.70 13.79
N ARG A 346 -7.85 18.04 12.65
CA ARG A 346 -8.85 18.38 11.63
C ARG A 346 -10.25 17.94 12.00
N ILE A 347 -10.40 16.78 12.65
CA ILE A 347 -11.70 16.21 13.02
C ILE A 347 -12.18 16.78 14.34
N CYS A 348 -11.33 16.72 15.36
CA CYS A 348 -11.71 17.11 16.72
C CYS A 348 -11.62 18.63 16.91
N GLY A 349 -10.71 19.30 16.20
CA GLY A 349 -10.48 20.74 16.30
C GLY A 349 -9.39 21.10 17.31
N PRO A 350 -9.31 22.38 17.74
CA PRO A 350 -8.29 22.84 18.66
C PRO A 350 -8.45 22.24 20.07
N ASN A 351 -7.33 22.25 20.81
CA ASN A 351 -7.31 21.93 22.24
C ASN A 351 -7.93 23.07 23.07
N ASN A 352 -8.25 22.77 24.33
CA ASN A 352 -8.76 23.78 25.25
C ASN A 352 -7.79 24.96 25.39
N GLY A 353 -8.28 26.17 25.11
CA GLY A 353 -7.50 27.41 25.19
C GLY A 353 -6.70 27.75 23.92
N GLU A 354 -6.70 26.89 22.91
CA GLU A 354 -6.03 27.14 21.64
C GLU A 354 -6.97 27.83 20.64
N SER A 355 -6.44 28.82 19.91
CA SER A 355 -7.21 29.49 18.87
C SER A 355 -7.29 28.65 17.60
N ASP A 356 -8.36 28.81 16.83
CA ASP A 356 -8.49 28.18 15.52
C ASP A 356 -7.32 28.50 14.58
N LEU A 357 -6.72 29.69 14.69
CA LEU A 357 -5.57 30.09 13.87
C LEU A 357 -4.29 29.32 14.23
N GLU A 358 -4.09 29.02 15.52
CA GLU A 358 -2.93 28.27 15.99
C GLU A 358 -3.04 26.80 15.55
N ASN A 359 -4.22 26.20 15.72
CA ASN A 359 -4.51 24.85 15.25
C ASN A 359 -4.29 24.72 13.72
N GLU A 360 -4.78 25.69 12.94
CA GLU A 360 -4.54 25.72 11.49
C GLU A 360 -3.06 25.82 11.13
N ARG A 361 -2.29 26.65 11.84
CA ARG A 361 -0.85 26.79 11.63
C ARG A 361 -0.13 25.49 11.94
N GLN A 362 -0.47 24.83 13.06
CA GLN A 362 0.16 23.58 13.46
C GLN A 362 -0.09 22.46 12.45
N ILE A 363 -1.33 22.34 11.94
CA ILE A 363 -1.66 21.37 10.89
C ILE A 363 -0.87 21.64 9.61
N GLN A 364 -0.73 22.91 9.21
CA GLN A 364 0.08 23.28 8.04
C GLN A 364 1.55 22.92 8.21
N THR A 365 2.12 23.12 9.41
CA THR A 365 3.49 22.72 9.74
C THR A 365 3.67 21.21 9.56
N TRP A 366 2.81 20.40 10.18
CA TRP A 366 2.91 18.93 10.04
C TRP A 366 2.68 18.46 8.60
N ALA A 367 1.78 19.10 7.85
CA ALA A 367 1.57 18.76 6.45
C ALA A 367 2.79 19.08 5.59
N ALA A 368 3.44 20.24 5.82
CA ALA A 368 4.66 20.61 5.11
C ALA A 368 5.80 19.62 5.42
N GLU A 369 6.03 19.32 6.69
CA GLU A 369 7.06 18.36 7.12
C GLU A 369 6.78 16.93 6.61
N ALA A 370 5.51 16.49 6.57
CA ALA A 370 5.15 15.18 6.01
C ALA A 370 5.39 15.15 4.51
N MET A 371 5.11 16.25 3.81
CA MET A 371 5.36 16.36 2.38
C MET A 371 6.84 16.33 2.06
N GLU A 372 7.67 17.01 2.84
CA GLU A 372 9.13 16.98 2.72
C GLU A 372 9.65 15.54 2.87
N ASP A 373 9.32 14.86 3.97
CA ASP A 373 9.68 13.47 4.23
C ASP A 373 9.27 12.54 3.07
N LEU A 374 8.04 12.68 2.58
CA LEU A 374 7.52 11.84 1.50
C LEU A 374 8.17 12.16 0.15
N LEU A 375 8.49 13.42 -0.12
CA LEU A 375 9.08 13.89 -1.37
C LEU A 375 10.58 13.55 -1.49
N GLU A 376 11.29 13.40 -0.37
CA GLU A 376 12.68 12.91 -0.34
C GLU A 376 12.81 11.45 -0.78
N ILE A 377 11.81 10.61 -0.49
CA ILE A 377 11.83 9.19 -0.86
C ILE A 377 11.87 9.07 -2.40
N PRO A 378 12.92 8.44 -2.97
CA PRO A 378 13.01 8.27 -4.42
C PRO A 378 11.83 7.46 -4.96
N HIS A 379 11.37 7.78 -6.17
CA HIS A 379 10.31 7.00 -6.82
C HIS A 379 10.69 5.53 -7.06
N THR A 380 11.99 5.23 -7.13
CA THR A 380 12.52 3.87 -7.26
C THR A 380 12.49 3.08 -5.94
N SER A 381 12.23 3.74 -4.80
CA SER A 381 12.16 3.09 -3.49
C SER A 381 10.91 2.22 -3.38
N PRO A 382 10.99 1.02 -2.77
CA PRO A 382 9.82 0.19 -2.51
C PRO A 382 8.79 0.91 -1.62
N TYR A 383 9.24 1.85 -0.78
CA TYR A 383 8.39 2.64 0.13
C TYR A 383 7.43 3.58 -0.58
N LEU A 384 7.62 3.83 -1.88
CA LEU A 384 6.66 4.58 -2.68
C LEU A 384 5.25 3.99 -2.54
N ASN A 385 5.12 2.66 -2.57
CA ASN A 385 3.83 1.96 -2.55
C ASN A 385 2.99 2.26 -1.28
N PHE A 386 3.62 2.70 -0.19
CA PHE A 386 2.97 2.95 1.10
C PHE A 386 2.79 4.44 1.39
N GLN A 387 3.13 5.33 0.45
CA GLN A 387 2.87 6.76 0.58
C GLN A 387 1.40 7.23 0.43
N PRO A 388 0.46 6.53 -0.25
CA PRO A 388 -0.82 7.13 -0.62
C PRO A 388 -1.59 7.77 0.54
N ILE A 389 -1.70 7.11 1.70
CA ILE A 389 -2.44 7.61 2.87
C ILE A 389 -1.84 8.92 3.41
N PRO A 390 -0.57 8.95 3.89
CA PRO A 390 0.00 10.17 4.44
C PRO A 390 0.15 11.26 3.37
N LEU A 391 0.47 10.89 2.12
CA LEU A 391 0.55 11.84 1.00
C LEU A 391 -0.78 12.54 0.75
N LEU A 392 -1.88 11.80 0.69
CA LEU A 392 -3.20 12.33 0.46
C LEU A 392 -3.60 13.31 1.58
N SER A 393 -3.37 12.93 2.84
CA SER A 393 -3.68 13.79 3.99
C SER A 393 -2.88 15.09 3.99
N ALA A 394 -1.57 15.03 3.82
CA ALA A 394 -0.71 16.21 3.81
C ALA A 394 -0.95 17.08 2.56
N ALA A 395 -1.23 16.47 1.40
CA ALA A 395 -1.49 17.19 0.16
C ALA A 395 -2.80 17.99 0.19
N SER A 396 -3.79 17.52 0.96
CA SER A 396 -5.07 18.23 1.14
C SER A 396 -4.91 19.58 1.85
N GLU A 397 -3.80 19.75 2.57
CA GLU A 397 -3.48 20.97 3.33
C GLU A 397 -2.66 21.98 2.53
N ILE A 398 -2.23 21.63 1.32
CA ILE A 398 -1.47 22.52 0.43
C ILE A 398 -2.33 23.72 0.02
N CYS A 399 -1.75 24.92 0.08
CA CYS A 399 -2.40 26.14 -0.38
C CYS A 399 -2.73 26.08 -1.88
N SER A 400 -3.90 26.61 -2.27
CA SER A 400 -4.36 26.67 -3.66
C SER A 400 -3.37 27.35 -4.61
N ASP A 401 -2.53 28.24 -4.09
CA ASP A 401 -1.63 29.08 -4.87
C ASP A 401 -0.25 28.43 -5.06
N ASN A 402 0.06 27.36 -4.31
CA ASN A 402 1.32 26.63 -4.43
C ASN A 402 1.28 25.62 -5.58
N ARG A 403 1.23 26.12 -6.82
CA ARG A 403 1.16 25.30 -8.04
C ARG A 403 2.33 24.33 -8.19
N LYS A 404 3.52 24.70 -7.70
CA LYS A 404 4.71 23.85 -7.80
C LYS A 404 4.53 22.57 -6.98
N GLN A 405 4.16 22.72 -5.71
CA GLN A 405 3.96 21.58 -4.81
C GLN A 405 2.77 20.70 -5.26
N GLN A 406 1.70 21.33 -5.77
CA GLN A 406 0.58 20.59 -6.37
C GLN A 406 1.03 19.70 -7.52
N GLU A 407 1.87 20.19 -8.45
CA GLU A 407 2.38 19.38 -9.56
C GLU A 407 3.35 18.28 -9.10
N GLU A 408 4.14 18.51 -8.05
CA GLU A 408 4.98 17.48 -7.43
C GLU A 408 4.13 16.33 -6.85
N VAL A 409 3.04 16.66 -6.14
CA VAL A 409 2.08 15.68 -5.62
C VAL A 409 1.40 14.91 -6.76
N LYS A 410 0.93 15.58 -7.81
CA LYS A 410 0.33 14.91 -8.97
C LYS A 410 1.34 13.97 -9.65
N ALA A 411 2.59 14.41 -9.80
CA ALA A 411 3.65 13.55 -10.34
C ALA A 411 3.89 12.33 -9.45
N ARG A 412 3.81 12.48 -8.12
CA ARG A 412 3.95 11.38 -7.16
C ARG A 412 2.79 10.36 -7.29
N PHE A 413 1.55 10.80 -7.39
CA PHE A 413 0.40 9.92 -7.64
C PHE A 413 0.44 9.23 -9.01
N ARG A 414 0.91 9.91 -10.07
CA ARG A 414 1.15 9.26 -11.37
C ARG A 414 2.24 8.19 -11.28
N ALA A 415 3.28 8.41 -10.48
CA ALA A 415 4.31 7.41 -10.22
C ALA A 415 3.77 6.21 -9.44
N LEU A 416 2.90 6.45 -8.44
CA LEU A 416 2.15 5.42 -7.74
C LEU A 416 1.29 4.59 -8.69
N TYR A 417 0.52 5.22 -9.58
CA TYR A 417 -0.23 4.51 -10.62
C TYR A 417 0.69 3.68 -11.53
N SER A 418 1.83 4.25 -11.93
CA SER A 418 2.81 3.55 -12.77
C SER A 418 3.42 2.33 -12.08
N LEU A 419 3.43 2.30 -10.74
CA LEU A 419 3.90 1.20 -9.91
C LEU A 419 2.82 0.14 -9.68
N THR A 420 1.60 0.56 -9.32
CA THR A 420 0.55 -0.33 -8.80
C THR A 420 -0.54 -0.65 -9.81
N HIS A 421 -0.66 0.13 -10.89
CA HIS A 421 -1.77 0.09 -11.84
C HIS A 421 -3.16 0.30 -11.21
N LEU A 422 -3.23 0.80 -9.97
CA LEU A 422 -4.50 1.03 -9.28
C LEU A 422 -5.12 2.37 -9.70
N PRO A 423 -6.32 2.39 -10.33
CA PRO A 423 -6.97 3.63 -10.80
C PRO A 423 -7.19 4.68 -9.70
N VAL A 424 -7.37 4.24 -8.45
CA VAL A 424 -7.54 5.10 -7.28
C VAL A 424 -6.41 6.12 -7.10
N MET A 425 -5.20 5.82 -7.58
CA MET A 425 -4.08 6.77 -7.52
C MET A 425 -4.32 7.99 -8.40
N LEU A 426 -5.06 7.84 -9.51
CA LEU A 426 -5.48 8.94 -10.37
C LEU A 426 -6.75 9.61 -9.82
N ASP A 427 -7.67 8.84 -9.23
CA ASP A 427 -8.84 9.39 -8.55
C ASP A 427 -8.43 10.32 -7.40
N ALA A 428 -7.34 10.00 -6.69
CA ALA A 428 -6.75 10.85 -5.66
C ALA A 428 -6.26 12.22 -6.18
N ILE A 429 -5.76 12.28 -7.43
CA ILE A 429 -5.39 13.55 -8.07
C ILE A 429 -6.64 14.40 -8.29
N THR A 430 -7.69 13.79 -8.84
CA THR A 430 -8.96 14.48 -9.12
C THR A 430 -9.55 15.06 -7.83
N LEU A 431 -9.57 14.27 -6.75
CA LEU A 431 -10.02 14.73 -5.44
C LEU A 431 -9.19 15.92 -4.91
N LEU A 432 -7.86 15.84 -5.01
CA LEU A 432 -6.99 16.93 -4.55
C LEU A 432 -7.22 18.21 -5.34
N GLU A 433 -7.45 18.10 -6.66
CA GLU A 433 -7.80 19.26 -7.50
C GLU A 433 -9.13 19.88 -7.08
N GLU A 434 -10.15 19.08 -6.75
CA GLU A 434 -11.40 19.55 -6.18
C GLU A 434 -11.16 20.31 -4.86
N ILE A 435 -10.36 19.75 -3.94
CA ILE A 435 -10.06 20.37 -2.64
C ILE A 435 -9.33 21.70 -2.79
N TRP A 436 -8.28 21.73 -3.62
CA TRP A 436 -7.53 22.96 -3.86
C TRP A 436 -8.40 24.02 -4.55
N SER A 437 -9.37 23.61 -5.36
CA SER A 437 -10.35 24.51 -5.96
C SER A 437 -11.27 25.14 -4.91
N LEU A 438 -11.76 24.36 -3.94
CA LEU A 438 -12.64 24.83 -2.86
C LEU A 438 -11.90 25.78 -1.91
N GLY A 439 -10.61 25.55 -1.67
CA GLY A 439 -9.75 26.42 -0.86
C GLY A 439 -9.65 27.86 -1.37
N ARG A 440 -9.84 28.10 -2.68
CA ARG A 440 -9.84 29.44 -3.30
C ARG A 440 -11.05 30.29 -2.92
N TRP A 441 -12.17 29.65 -2.52
CA TRP A 441 -13.45 30.32 -2.27
C TRP A 441 -13.71 30.60 -0.78
N GLY A 442 -12.69 30.54 0.08
CA GLY A 442 -12.76 30.93 1.49
C GLY A 442 -13.49 29.95 2.44
N SER A 443 -14.18 28.92 1.94
CA SER A 443 -14.82 27.87 2.76
C SER A 443 -13.84 26.76 3.22
N ARG A 444 -12.72 27.18 3.81
CA ARG A 444 -11.58 26.34 4.23
C ARG A 444 -11.96 25.18 5.18
N ARG A 445 -13.00 25.32 6.02
CA ARG A 445 -13.44 24.26 6.94
C ARG A 445 -14.34 23.22 6.28
N ARG A 446 -15.33 23.61 5.47
CA ARG A 446 -16.33 22.70 4.90
C ARG A 446 -15.79 21.81 3.78
N GLY A 447 -14.92 22.33 2.90
CA GLY A 447 -14.34 21.55 1.80
C GLY A 447 -13.34 20.48 2.25
N ARG A 448 -12.65 20.69 3.38
CA ARG A 448 -11.65 19.75 3.93
C ARG A 448 -12.24 18.71 4.88
N TRP A 449 -13.35 19.02 5.54
CA TRP A 449 -14.17 18.02 6.23
C TRP A 449 -14.80 17.02 5.24
N TYR A 450 -15.20 17.50 4.05
CA TYR A 450 -15.65 16.66 2.94
C TYR A 450 -14.56 15.70 2.43
N PHE A 451 -13.29 16.12 2.48
CA PHE A 451 -12.13 15.30 2.13
C PHE A 451 -11.87 14.16 3.13
N LEU A 452 -11.93 14.42 4.44
CA LEU A 452 -11.76 13.32 5.41
C LEU A 452 -12.82 12.23 5.21
N ARG A 453 -14.03 12.63 4.81
CA ARG A 453 -15.10 11.70 4.44
C ARG A 453 -14.88 11.00 3.09
N ARG A 454 -14.59 11.72 2.00
CA ARG A 454 -14.44 11.11 0.65
C ARG A 454 -13.07 10.53 0.34
N GLY A 455 -12.00 11.08 0.89
CA GLY A 455 -10.62 10.64 0.70
C GLY A 455 -10.36 9.28 1.34
N SER A 456 -10.88 9.05 2.54
CA SER A 456 -10.89 7.73 3.18
C SER A 456 -11.72 6.73 2.37
N CYS A 457 -12.87 7.16 1.82
CA CYS A 457 -13.70 6.35 0.92
C CYS A 457 -13.07 6.13 -0.46
N LEU A 458 -12.10 6.94 -0.90
CA LEU A 458 -11.48 6.80 -2.23
C LEU A 458 -10.52 5.61 -2.26
N LEU A 459 -9.66 5.49 -1.25
CA LEU A 459 -8.78 4.32 -1.09
C LEU A 459 -9.58 3.01 -0.92
N TRP A 460 -10.81 3.12 -0.43
CA TRP A 460 -11.68 2.00 -0.09
C TRP A 460 -13.04 2.02 -0.80
N ARG A 461 -13.13 2.58 -2.03
CA ARG A 461 -14.35 2.78 -2.85
C ARG A 461 -15.63 2.27 -2.19
N ASP A 462 -16.31 3.14 -1.44
CA ASP A 462 -17.66 2.86 -1.01
C ASP A 462 -18.63 3.39 -2.06
N GLY A 463 -19.42 2.49 -2.67
CA GLY A 463 -20.47 2.80 -3.65
C GLY A 463 -21.61 3.70 -3.15
N LEU A 464 -21.51 4.24 -1.94
CA LEU A 464 -22.48 5.15 -1.31
C LEU A 464 -22.40 6.60 -1.81
N SER A 465 -21.76 6.85 -2.95
CA SER A 465 -21.71 8.19 -3.57
C SER A 465 -22.14 8.20 -5.03
N ARG A 466 -23.33 7.67 -5.29
CA ARG A 466 -24.21 8.16 -6.37
C ARG A 466 -25.47 8.75 -5.79
#